data_AF-A0A2S2QXH6-F1
#
_entry.id   AF-A0A2S2QXH6-F1
#
_cell.length_a   1.000
_cell.length_b   1.000
_cell.length_c   1.000
_cell.angle_alpha   90.00
_cell.angle_beta   90.00
_cell.angle_gamma   90.00
#
_symmetry.space_group_name_H-M   'P 1'
#
loop_
_entity.id
_entity.type
_entity.pdbx_description
1 polymer ?
#
loop_
_entity_poly.entity_id
_entity_poly.type
_entity_poly.pdbx_seq_one_letter_code
_entity_poly.pdbx_strand_id
1 'polypeptide(L)'
;MAMISITIPVSTAGCERTFSCQRRLKTYMRNKMTDEHLSNLAMMSIKKKLAKSLDLDEVIGKFAVNHNNRKIIFVRTRSSSRRHRPRRLIITRSIGGTA
;
A
#
# COMPACT_ATOMS: atom_id res chain seq x y z
N MET A 1 22.12 -32.50 -2.47
CA MET A 1 22.80 -31.19 -2.63
C MET A 1 22.09 -30.24 -3.61
N ALA A 2 21.44 -30.71 -4.67
CA ALA A 2 20.84 -29.84 -5.69
C ALA A 2 19.64 -28.96 -5.24
N MET A 3 18.81 -29.40 -4.28
CA MET A 3 17.61 -28.63 -3.88
C MET A 3 17.93 -27.30 -3.18
N ILE A 4 19.02 -27.25 -2.41
CA ILE A 4 19.44 -26.05 -1.67
C ILE A 4 20.00 -24.99 -2.63
N SER A 5 20.66 -25.43 -3.70
CA SER A 5 21.22 -24.54 -4.71
C SER A 5 20.15 -23.78 -5.49
N ILE A 6 18.94 -24.34 -5.60
CA ILE A 6 17.82 -23.74 -6.34
C ILE A 6 17.06 -22.70 -5.50
N THR A 7 17.05 -22.84 -4.17
CA THR A 7 16.34 -21.93 -3.25
C THR A 7 17.11 -20.66 -2.94
N ILE A 8 18.44 -20.66 -3.09
CA ILE A 8 19.25 -19.45 -2.94
C ILE A 8 19.10 -18.63 -4.23
N PRO A 9 18.51 -17.42 -4.17
CA PRO A 9 18.36 -16.60 -5.35
C PRO A 9 19.74 -16.23 -5.90
N VAL A 10 19.97 -16.51 -7.18
CA VAL A 10 21.22 -16.13 -7.89
C VAL A 10 21.39 -14.61 -7.99
N SER A 11 20.32 -13.84 -7.74
CA SER A 11 20.30 -12.38 -7.82
C SER A 11 19.71 -11.71 -6.57
N THR A 12 20.28 -10.59 -6.17
CA THR A 12 19.81 -9.74 -5.07
C THR A 12 18.54 -8.95 -5.39
N ALA A 13 18.16 -8.86 -6.66
CA ALA A 13 17.02 -8.06 -7.11
C ALA A 13 15.70 -8.42 -6.40
N GLY A 14 15.50 -9.69 -6.05
CA GLY A 14 14.34 -10.14 -5.27
C GLY A 14 14.35 -9.60 -3.83
N CYS A 15 15.52 -9.64 -3.18
CA CYS A 15 15.73 -9.11 -1.84
C CYS A 15 15.57 -7.58 -1.82
N GLU A 16 16.21 -6.87 -2.75
CA GLU A 16 16.09 -5.40 -2.91
C GLU A 16 14.65 -4.96 -3.12
N ARG A 17 13.90 -5.68 -3.97
CA ARG A 17 12.47 -5.43 -4.18
C ARG A 17 11.68 -5.61 -2.88
N THR A 18 11.99 -6.64 -2.10
CA THR A 18 11.32 -6.92 -0.82
C THR A 18 11.64 -5.84 0.22
N PHE A 19 12.90 -5.44 0.37
CA PHE A 19 13.30 -4.34 1.25
C PHE A 19 12.69 -3.00 0.84
N SER A 20 12.58 -2.73 -0.47
CA SER A 20 11.86 -1.57 -0.99
C SER A 20 10.37 -1.61 -0.66
N CYS A 21 9.74 -2.78 -0.67
CA CYS A 21 8.37 -2.96 -0.19
C CYS A 21 8.27 -2.73 1.32
N GLN A 22 9.18 -3.29 2.11
CA GLN A 22 9.21 -3.11 3.57
C GLN A 22 9.45 -1.66 3.96
N ARG A 23 10.27 -0.91 3.23
CA ARG A 23 10.48 0.54 3.42
C ARG A 23 9.20 1.35 3.23
N ARG A 24 8.29 0.90 2.35
CA ARG A 24 6.96 1.52 2.19
C ARG A 24 6.02 1.20 3.35
N LEU A 25 6.18 0.05 4.00
CA LEU A 25 5.43 -0.31 5.22
C LEU A 25 5.98 0.45 6.44
N LYS A 26 7.31 0.47 6.62
CA LYS A 26 8.03 1.14 7.71
C LYS A 26 8.66 2.46 7.24
N THR A 27 7.81 3.47 7.09
CA THR A 27 8.23 4.83 6.73
C THR A 27 8.88 5.57 7.90
N TYR A 28 9.63 6.65 7.64
CA TYR A 28 10.28 7.47 8.68
C TYR A 28 9.32 7.88 9.82
N MET A 29 8.13 8.39 9.48
CA MET A 29 7.11 8.78 10.47
C MET A 29 6.44 7.60 11.20
N ARG A 30 6.64 6.36 10.73
CA ARG A 30 6.06 5.12 11.29
C ARG A 30 7.15 4.15 11.74
N ASN A 31 8.23 4.65 12.32
CA ASN A 31 9.36 3.82 12.75
C ASN A 31 9.10 3.08 14.09
N LYS A 32 8.24 3.63 14.96
CA LYS A 32 7.83 3.05 16.26
C LYS A 32 6.73 2.00 16.08
N MET A 33 7.04 0.90 15.40
CA MET A 33 6.16 -0.24 15.19
C MET A 33 6.83 -1.51 15.74
N THR A 34 6.05 -2.38 16.39
CA THR A 34 6.53 -3.69 16.85
C THR A 34 6.75 -4.64 15.66
N ASP A 35 7.68 -5.58 15.80
CA ASP A 35 7.99 -6.52 14.71
C ASP A 35 6.79 -7.42 14.37
N GLU A 36 5.95 -7.76 15.36
CA GLU A 36 4.69 -8.47 15.16
C GLU A 36 3.74 -7.69 14.24
N HIS A 37 3.57 -6.39 14.50
CA HIS A 37 2.66 -5.56 13.71
C HIS A 37 3.19 -5.34 12.30
N LEU A 38 4.52 -5.20 12.14
CA LEU A 38 5.16 -5.14 10.83
C LEU A 38 5.00 -6.45 10.04
N SER A 39 5.17 -7.58 10.71
CA SER A 39 5.00 -8.91 10.11
C SER A 39 3.56 -9.12 9.62
N ASN A 40 2.57 -8.75 10.44
CA ASN A 40 1.15 -8.82 10.08
C ASN A 40 0.83 -7.96 8.84
N LEU A 41 1.33 -6.73 8.79
CA LEU A 41 1.17 -5.86 7.61
C LEU A 41 1.90 -6.41 6.37
N ALA A 42 3.09 -6.97 6.55
CA ALA A 42 3.84 -7.61 5.48
C ALA A 42 3.04 -8.80 4.90
N MET A 43 2.44 -9.64 5.75
CA MET A 43 1.59 -10.75 5.34
C MET A 43 0.38 -10.28 4.53
N MET A 44 -0.29 -9.20 4.94
CA MET A 44 -1.38 -8.60 4.16
C MET A 44 -0.88 -8.10 2.79
N SER A 45 0.31 -7.49 2.74
CA SER A 45 0.89 -6.96 1.50
C SER A 45 1.25 -8.06 0.49
N ILE A 46 1.74 -9.20 0.98
CA ILE A 46 2.05 -10.39 0.17
C ILE A 46 0.75 -11.04 -0.31
N LYS A 47 -0.21 -11.25 0.60
CA LYS A 47 -1.52 -11.84 0.33
C LYS A 47 -2.56 -10.83 -0.18
N LYS A 48 -2.11 -9.76 -0.86
CA LYS A 48 -2.98 -8.67 -1.35
C LYS A 48 -4.14 -9.13 -2.24
N LYS A 49 -3.98 -10.24 -2.98
CA LYS A 49 -5.05 -10.78 -3.86
C LYS A 49 -6.19 -11.34 -3.02
N LEU A 50 -5.84 -12.15 -2.01
CA LEU A 50 -6.80 -12.70 -1.05
C LEU A 50 -7.42 -11.59 -0.21
N ALA A 51 -6.63 -10.60 0.22
CA ALA A 51 -7.14 -9.48 0.99
C ALA A 51 -8.19 -8.64 0.23
N LYS A 52 -8.16 -8.63 -1.11
CA LYS A 52 -9.15 -7.94 -1.94
C LYS A 52 -10.43 -8.71 -2.16
N SER A 53 -10.40 -10.04 -2.02
CA SER A 53 -11.57 -10.89 -2.14
C SER A 53 -12.30 -11.10 -0.81
N LEU A 54 -11.72 -10.64 0.30
CA LEU A 54 -12.39 -10.66 1.61
C LEU A 54 -13.52 -9.63 1.64
N ASP A 55 -14.65 -10.03 2.24
CA ASP A 55 -15.72 -9.10 2.55
C ASP A 55 -15.31 -8.17 3.70
N LEU A 56 -15.30 -6.87 3.44
CA LEU A 56 -14.88 -5.88 4.42
C LEU A 56 -15.96 -5.69 5.49
N ASP A 57 -17.24 -5.84 5.14
CA ASP A 57 -18.35 -5.63 6.08
C ASP A 57 -18.35 -6.72 7.16
N GLU A 58 -18.09 -7.99 6.80
CA GLU A 58 -17.88 -9.08 7.77
C GLU A 58 -16.67 -8.84 8.70
N VAL A 59 -15.54 -8.40 8.14
CA VAL A 59 -14.32 -8.11 8.92
C VAL A 59 -14.56 -6.98 9.91
N ILE A 60 -15.28 -5.94 9.50
CA ILE A 60 -15.66 -4.82 10.37
C ILE A 60 -16.58 -5.32 11.49
N GLY A 61 -17.56 -6.17 11.18
CA GLY A 61 -18.44 -6.77 12.19
C GLY A 61 -17.66 -7.55 13.24
N LYS A 62 -16.75 -8.43 12.83
CA LYS A 62 -15.88 -9.19 13.75
C LYS A 62 -14.96 -8.29 14.56
N PHE A 63 -14.39 -7.25 13.94
CA PHE A 63 -13.55 -6.28 14.64
C PHE A 63 -14.32 -5.50 15.70
N ALA A 64 -15.56 -5.08 15.39
CA ALA A 64 -16.41 -4.33 16.31
C ALA A 64 -16.82 -5.15 17.55
N VAL A 65 -17.03 -6.46 17.40
CA VAL A 65 -17.30 -7.37 18.52
C VAL A 65 -16.04 -7.56 19.39
N ASN A 66 -14.87 -7.71 18.76
CA ASN A 66 -13.64 -8.02 19.49
C ASN A 66 -12.92 -6.78 20.06
N HIS A 67 -13.24 -5.58 19.59
CA HIS A 67 -12.51 -4.37 19.97
C HIS A 67 -13.45 -3.22 20.36
N ASN A 68 -13.49 -2.92 21.66
CA ASN A 68 -14.29 -1.83 22.23
C ASN A 68 -13.82 -0.41 21.81
N ASN A 69 -12.70 -0.29 21.08
CA ASN A 69 -12.12 0.98 20.68
C ASN A 69 -12.65 1.47 19.32
N ARG A 70 -13.73 2.27 19.37
CA ARG A 70 -14.52 2.79 18.22
C ARG A 70 -13.83 3.88 17.38
N LYS A 71 -12.52 4.08 17.49
CA LYS A 71 -11.83 5.25 16.91
C LYS A 71 -11.37 5.10 15.45
N ILE A 72 -11.75 4.03 14.75
CA ILE A 72 -11.40 3.85 13.34
C ILE A 72 -12.61 4.26 12.50
N ILE A 73 -12.67 5.54 12.08
CA ILE A 73 -13.68 6.01 11.13
C ILE A 73 -13.28 5.46 9.75
N PHE A 74 -13.94 4.39 9.31
CA PHE A 74 -13.78 3.89 7.96
C PHE A 74 -14.65 4.72 7.01
N VAL A 75 -14.13 5.85 6.51
CA VAL A 75 -14.78 6.55 5.39
C VAL A 75 -14.68 5.62 4.17
N ARG A 76 -15.80 5.03 3.78
CA ARG A 76 -15.94 4.23 2.55
C ARG A 76 -15.64 5.13 1.36
N THR A 77 -14.39 5.16 0.93
CA THR A 77 -14.04 5.84 -0.32
C THR A 77 -14.61 5.01 -1.47
N ARG A 78 -15.75 5.44 -2.02
CA ARG A 78 -16.22 4.94 -3.33
C ARG A 78 -15.11 5.25 -4.32
N SER A 79 -14.50 4.19 -4.85
CA SER A 79 -13.64 4.14 -6.05
C SER A 79 -13.39 5.51 -6.71
N SER A 80 -12.35 6.22 -6.28
CA SER A 80 -11.78 7.30 -7.08
C SER A 80 -11.05 6.66 -8.25
N SER A 81 -11.66 6.85 -9.42
CA SER A 81 -11.20 6.43 -10.73
C SER A 81 -9.70 6.71 -10.91
N ARG A 82 -9.06 5.83 -11.69
CA ARG A 82 -7.65 5.83 -12.09
C ARG A 82 -7.05 7.24 -12.08
N ARG A 83 -5.90 7.39 -11.42
CA ARG A 83 -4.98 8.53 -11.59
C ARG A 83 -4.62 8.69 -13.08
N HIS A 84 -5.48 9.36 -13.84
CA HIS A 84 -5.14 9.92 -15.13
C HIS A 84 -4.29 11.14 -14.81
N ARG A 85 -2.97 11.04 -15.03
CA ARG A 85 -2.08 12.20 -14.95
C ARG A 85 -2.62 13.22 -15.96
N PRO A 86 -3.03 14.43 -15.56
CA PRO A 86 -3.37 15.44 -16.55
C PRO A 86 -2.08 15.82 -17.28
N ARG A 87 -2.11 15.69 -18.61
CA ARG A 87 -1.12 16.33 -19.48
C ARG A 87 -1.15 17.83 -19.17
N ARG A 88 0.04 18.37 -18.89
CA ARG A 88 0.27 19.79 -18.60
C ARG A 88 -0.21 20.61 -19.81
N LEU A 89 -1.38 21.22 -19.71
CA LEU A 89 -1.87 22.16 -20.72
C LEU A 89 -1.16 23.50 -20.48
N ILE A 90 -0.24 23.85 -21.38
CA ILE A 90 0.43 25.15 -21.37
C ILE A 90 -0.60 26.17 -21.87
N ILE A 91 -1.09 27.03 -20.99
CA ILE A 91 -1.94 28.16 -21.36
C ILE A 91 -1.03 29.22 -21.98
N THR A 92 -1.13 29.45 -23.29
CA THR A 92 -0.53 30.62 -23.93
C THR A 92 -1.30 31.87 -23.49
N ARG A 93 -0.67 32.77 -22.73
CA ARG A 93 -1.25 34.10 -22.48
C ARG A 93 -1.14 34.91 -23.77
N SER A 94 -2.26 35.10 -24.45
CA SER A 94 -2.43 36.19 -25.42
C SER A 94 -2.27 37.51 -24.67
N ILE A 95 -1.16 38.18 -24.89
CA ILE A 95 -0.93 39.55 -24.39
C ILE A 95 -1.59 40.46 -25.42
N GLY A 96 -2.85 40.84 -25.15
CA GLY A 96 -3.50 41.92 -25.89
C GLY A 96 -3.09 43.26 -25.29
N GLY A 97 -2.56 44.15 -26.14
CA GLY A 97 -2.40 45.58 -25.84
C GLY A 97 -1.18 46.19 -26.52
N THR A 98 -1.40 46.90 -27.64
CA THR A 98 -1.42 48.38 -27.74
C THR A 98 -0.94 48.83 -29.12
N ALA A 99 -1.85 49.38 -29.93
CA ALA A 99 -1.71 50.56 -30.82
C ALA A 99 -2.99 50.68 -31.66
#